data_AF-M6VTK1-F1
#
_entry.id   AF-M6VTK1-F1
#
_cell.length_a   1.000
_cell.length_b   1.000
_cell.length_c   1.000
_cell.angle_alpha   90.00
_cell.angle_beta   90.00
_cell.angle_gamma   90.00
#
_symmetry.space_group_name_H-M   'P 1'
#
loop_
_entity.id
_entity.type
_entity.pdbx_description
1 polymer ?
#
loop_
_entity_poly.entity_id
_entity_poly.type
_entity_poly.pdbx_seq_one_letter_code
_entity_poly.pdbx_strand_id
1 'polypeptide(L)'
;MVSIFLSASMFDCKKQGHRPEFEKEQLSLEIQKDRETLKSEIKESYTLLNSSRSVEEALTKALTEIRDNPNRPDDLLRHSCSPEEIRKIYLPNNSDQNNIAANSKIEDSMYLILLRRTAGIGKIRQNLQGTKGPVKVLPLVRPYNIRKLINLNGYVIGEFDLQVGSKTIRIEEIKLIIEHKNQFKVCTYGT
;
A
#
# COMPACT_ATOMS: atom_id res chain seq x y z
N MET A 1 13.98 -35.90 -63.71
CA MET A 1 14.68 -34.64 -64.04
C MET A 1 13.68 -33.50 -63.86
N VAL A 2 14.07 -32.50 -63.06
CA VAL A 2 13.52 -31.14 -62.94
C VAL A 2 12.16 -30.95 -62.22
N SER A 3 12.29 -30.51 -60.96
CA SER A 3 11.35 -29.71 -60.16
C SER A 3 11.05 -28.35 -60.80
N ILE A 4 9.94 -27.68 -60.40
CA ILE A 4 9.74 -26.23 -60.14
C ILE A 4 8.24 -26.07 -59.79
N PHE A 5 7.85 -25.96 -58.51
CA PHE A 5 7.85 -24.84 -57.56
C PHE A 5 6.53 -24.05 -57.49
N LEU A 6 6.06 -23.92 -56.25
CA LEU A 6 4.88 -23.20 -55.78
C LEU A 6 4.86 -21.72 -56.19
N SER A 7 3.66 -21.15 -56.31
CA SER A 7 3.41 -19.81 -55.78
C SER A 7 2.07 -19.77 -55.03
N ALA A 8 2.09 -20.24 -53.79
CA ALA A 8 1.11 -19.78 -52.81
C ALA A 8 1.53 -18.36 -52.43
N SER A 9 0.73 -17.37 -52.81
CA SER A 9 0.84 -16.00 -52.35
C SER A 9 0.61 -15.99 -50.84
N MET A 10 1.71 -15.95 -50.08
CA MET A 10 1.67 -15.57 -48.68
C MET A 10 1.12 -14.14 -48.62
N PHE A 11 -0.13 -14.01 -48.18
CA PHE A 11 -0.57 -12.80 -47.51
C PHE A 11 0.19 -12.73 -46.18
N ASP A 12 1.44 -12.29 -46.26
CA ASP A 12 2.20 -11.87 -45.10
C ASP A 12 1.64 -10.50 -44.68
N CYS A 13 0.55 -10.56 -43.89
CA CYS A 13 0.04 -9.39 -43.20
C CYS A 13 1.08 -9.04 -42.13
N LYS A 14 2.05 -8.20 -42.51
CA LYS A 14 3.03 -7.60 -41.61
C LYS A 14 2.30 -7.06 -40.38
N LYS A 15 2.37 -7.80 -39.27
CA LYS A 15 2.15 -7.21 -37.95
C LYS A 15 3.18 -6.09 -37.83
N GLN A 16 2.71 -4.85 -37.84
CA GLN A 16 3.49 -3.69 -37.44
C GLN A 16 4.22 -4.04 -36.15
N GLY A 17 5.54 -3.94 -36.17
CA GLY A 17 6.37 -4.26 -35.02
C GLY A 17 5.97 -3.37 -33.84
N HIS A 18 5.33 -3.97 -32.83
CA HIS A 18 5.48 -3.51 -31.46
C HIS A 18 6.97 -3.41 -31.20
N ARG A 19 7.49 -2.18 -31.01
CA ARG A 19 8.87 -1.96 -30.59
C ARG A 19 8.84 -1.80 -29.07
N PRO A 20 9.26 -2.84 -28.31
CA PRO A 20 9.19 -2.81 -26.85
C PRO A 20 10.00 -1.66 -26.22
N GLU A 21 10.99 -1.11 -26.94
CA GLU A 21 11.79 0.03 -26.48
C GLU A 21 11.00 1.34 -26.47
N PHE A 22 10.15 1.58 -27.47
CA PHE A 22 9.32 2.79 -27.55
C PHE A 22 8.25 2.79 -26.44
N GLU A 23 7.64 1.64 -26.17
CA GLU A 23 6.67 1.47 -25.08
C GLU A 23 7.32 1.68 -23.70
N LYS A 24 8.56 1.20 -23.51
CA LYS A 24 9.33 1.44 -22.27
C LYS A 24 9.66 2.92 -22.07
N GLU A 25 10.02 3.63 -23.14
CA GLU A 25 10.32 5.06 -23.08
C GLU A 25 9.06 5.87 -22.74
N GLN A 26 7.93 5.59 -23.39
CA GLN A 26 6.65 6.21 -23.07
C GLN A 26 6.22 5.97 -21.62
N LEU A 27 6.31 4.73 -21.15
CA LEU A 27 6.00 4.38 -19.76
C LEU A 27 6.89 5.15 -18.78
N SER A 28 8.17 5.30 -19.09
CA SER A 28 9.12 6.03 -18.25
C SER A 28 8.78 7.52 -18.16
N LEU A 29 8.37 8.14 -19.27
CA LEU A 29 7.92 9.53 -19.31
C LEU A 29 6.63 9.74 -18.51
N GLU A 30 5.68 8.81 -18.61
CA GLU A 30 4.44 8.85 -17.84
C GLU A 30 4.72 8.73 -16.33
N ILE A 31 5.57 7.80 -15.91
CA ILE A 31 6.00 7.66 -14.51
C ILE A 31 6.69 8.95 -14.03
N GLN A 32 7.54 9.57 -14.85
CA GLN A 32 8.19 10.82 -14.48
C GLN A 32 7.18 11.96 -14.27
N LYS A 33 6.24 12.14 -15.20
CA LYS A 33 5.17 13.14 -15.10
C LYS A 33 4.33 12.95 -13.84
N ASP A 34 4.00 11.70 -13.52
CA ASP A 34 3.26 11.33 -12.32
C ASP A 34 4.05 11.65 -11.05
N ARG A 35 5.37 11.40 -11.04
CA ARG A 35 6.25 11.77 -9.91
C ARG A 35 6.33 13.28 -9.72
N GLU A 36 6.39 14.06 -10.80
CA GLU A 36 6.35 15.52 -10.75
C GLU A 36 5.01 16.02 -10.20
N THR A 37 3.91 15.41 -10.65
CA THR A 37 2.56 15.68 -10.12
C THR A 37 2.52 15.43 -8.61
N LEU A 38 2.92 14.24 -8.16
CA LEU A 38 2.98 13.88 -6.74
C LEU A 38 3.84 14.86 -5.92
N LYS A 39 5.00 15.27 -6.45
CA LYS A 39 5.89 16.23 -5.77
C LYS A 39 5.23 17.60 -5.60
N SER A 40 4.51 18.07 -6.61
CA SER A 40 3.82 19.37 -6.55
C SER A 40 2.64 19.41 -5.56
N GLU A 41 2.10 18.24 -5.19
CA GLU A 41 1.00 18.11 -4.23
C GLU A 41 1.46 17.98 -2.78
N ILE A 42 2.77 17.97 -2.52
CA ILE A 42 3.33 17.90 -1.16
C ILE A 42 2.96 19.17 -0.39
N LYS A 43 2.51 18.98 0.85
CA LYS A 43 2.11 20.05 1.78
C LYS A 43 2.98 19.97 3.03
N GLU A 44 3.20 21.11 3.67
CA GLU A 44 3.91 21.18 4.95
C GLU A 44 3.08 20.63 6.11
N SER A 45 1.75 20.67 5.98
CA SER A 45 0.84 20.22 7.02
C SER A 45 -0.28 19.36 6.46
N TYR A 46 -0.57 18.28 7.17
CA TYR A 46 -1.67 17.37 6.88
C TYR A 46 -2.55 17.18 8.10
N THR A 47 -3.83 16.89 7.86
CA THR A 47 -4.76 16.45 8.91
C THR A 47 -5.06 14.98 8.66
N LEU A 48 -4.67 14.12 9.61
CA LEU A 48 -5.00 12.69 9.56
C LEU A 48 -6.30 12.46 10.33
N LEU A 49 -7.39 12.17 9.60
CA LEU A 49 -8.70 11.96 10.20
C LEU A 49 -8.71 10.66 11.01
N ASN A 50 -9.39 10.62 12.16
CA ASN A 50 -9.45 9.44 13.04
C ASN A 50 -8.06 8.87 13.42
N SER A 51 -7.07 9.75 13.52
CA SER A 51 -5.72 9.43 13.95
C SER A 51 -5.65 9.06 15.44
N SER A 52 -4.48 8.55 15.83
CA SER A 52 -4.14 8.16 17.19
C SER A 52 -2.96 8.97 17.70
N ARG A 53 -2.68 8.89 19.00
CA ARG A 53 -1.61 9.64 19.68
C ARG A 53 -0.31 8.84 19.78
N SER A 54 -0.33 7.56 19.45
CA SER A 54 0.84 6.70 19.39
C SER A 54 0.70 5.59 18.34
N VAL A 55 1.81 4.91 18.05
CA VAL A 55 1.88 3.71 17.19
C VAL A 55 0.97 2.61 17.74
N GLU A 56 1.08 2.30 19.04
CA GLU A 56 0.33 1.23 19.69
C GLU A 56 -1.18 1.52 19.71
N GLU A 57 -1.58 2.78 19.91
CA GLU A 57 -2.98 3.18 19.84
C GLU A 57 -3.53 3.06 18.40
N ALA A 58 -2.74 3.45 17.39
CA ALA A 58 -3.12 3.30 15.99
C ALA A 58 -3.34 1.84 15.61
N LEU A 59 -2.41 0.95 15.99
CA LEU A 59 -2.55 -0.49 15.78
C LEU A 59 -3.78 -1.05 16.51
N THR A 60 -3.95 -0.71 17.79
CA THR A 60 -5.07 -1.21 18.60
C THR A 60 -6.41 -0.82 18.00
N LYS A 61 -6.59 0.46 17.63
CA LYS A 61 -7.84 0.94 17.02
C LYS A 61 -8.11 0.30 15.66
N ALA A 62 -7.09 0.20 14.80
CA ALA A 62 -7.24 -0.41 13.47
C ALA A 62 -7.61 -1.90 13.57
N LEU A 63 -6.91 -2.67 14.41
CA LEU A 63 -7.18 -4.10 14.61
C LEU A 63 -8.55 -4.34 15.25
N THR A 64 -8.94 -3.50 16.21
CA THR A 64 -10.28 -3.54 16.80
C THR A 64 -11.36 -3.28 15.75
N GLU A 65 -11.19 -2.25 14.92
CA GLU A 65 -12.15 -1.93 13.85
C GLU A 65 -12.29 -3.07 12.83
N ILE A 66 -11.17 -3.65 12.39
CA ILE A 66 -11.15 -4.77 11.44
C ILE A 66 -11.88 -5.99 12.01
N ARG A 67 -11.62 -6.34 13.28
CA ARG A 67 -12.28 -7.47 13.95
C ARG A 67 -13.78 -7.24 14.13
N ASP A 68 -14.16 -6.06 14.61
CA ASP A 68 -15.54 -5.75 14.99
C ASP A 68 -16.43 -5.45 13.77
N ASN A 69 -15.82 -5.22 12.60
CA ASN A 69 -16.51 -4.93 11.35
C ASN A 69 -16.03 -5.86 10.21
N PRO A 70 -16.21 -7.20 10.32
CA PRO A 70 -15.65 -8.15 9.37
C PRO A 70 -16.17 -7.99 7.94
N ASN A 71 -17.38 -7.43 7.77
CA ASN A 71 -18.02 -7.22 6.46
C ASN A 71 -17.89 -5.78 5.94
N ARG A 72 -17.23 -4.89 6.68
CA ARG A 72 -17.08 -3.50 6.23
C ARG A 72 -16.07 -3.44 5.08
N PRO A 73 -16.39 -2.75 3.97
CA PRO A 73 -15.42 -2.51 2.90
C PRO A 73 -14.14 -1.87 3.41
N ASP A 74 -13.00 -2.32 2.89
CA ASP A 74 -11.68 -1.90 3.38
C ASP A 74 -11.49 -0.38 3.32
N ASP A 75 -12.00 0.27 2.28
CA ASP A 75 -11.91 1.73 2.08
C ASP A 75 -12.72 2.55 3.08
N LEU A 76 -13.63 1.91 3.83
CA LEU A 76 -14.48 2.55 4.85
C LEU A 76 -13.95 2.35 6.29
N LEU A 77 -12.81 1.70 6.45
CA LEU A 77 -12.12 1.58 7.74
C LEU A 77 -11.52 2.93 8.14
N ARG A 78 -11.98 3.47 9.27
CA ARG A 78 -11.71 4.84 9.72
C ARG A 78 -10.29 4.99 10.27
N HIS A 79 -9.78 3.97 10.95
CA HIS A 79 -8.45 4.00 11.58
C HIS A 79 -7.32 3.57 10.65
N SER A 80 -7.67 3.31 9.40
CA SER A 80 -6.75 3.02 8.29
C SER A 80 -6.77 4.20 7.32
N CYS A 81 -5.67 4.51 6.65
CA CYS A 81 -5.65 5.57 5.65
C CYS A 81 -6.70 5.28 4.57
N SER A 82 -7.53 6.25 4.23
CA SER A 82 -8.50 6.14 3.14
C SER A 82 -7.79 6.18 1.79
N PRO A 83 -8.45 5.78 0.68
CA PRO A 83 -7.89 5.96 -0.67
C PRO A 83 -7.44 7.41 -0.94
N GLU A 84 -8.20 8.38 -0.42
CA GLU A 84 -7.88 9.80 -0.53
C GLU A 84 -6.61 10.18 0.26
N GLU A 85 -6.47 9.69 1.51
CA GLU A 85 -5.24 9.90 2.29
C GLU A 85 -4.04 9.19 1.64
N ILE A 86 -4.24 8.01 1.05
CA ILE A 86 -3.19 7.33 0.30
C ILE A 86 -2.75 8.20 -0.89
N ARG A 87 -3.70 8.67 -1.70
CA ARG A 87 -3.43 9.46 -2.91
C ARG A 87 -2.84 10.83 -2.63
N LYS A 88 -3.34 11.55 -1.62
CA LYS A 88 -3.00 12.96 -1.36
C LYS A 88 -1.98 13.18 -0.25
N ILE A 89 -1.69 12.15 0.56
CA ILE A 89 -0.77 12.24 1.68
C ILE A 89 0.36 11.23 1.52
N TYR A 90 0.05 9.92 1.48
CA TYR A 90 1.09 8.90 1.45
C TYR A 90 1.92 8.90 0.16
N LEU A 91 1.28 8.83 -1.02
CA LEU A 91 1.97 8.75 -2.31
C LEU A 91 2.88 9.96 -2.57
N PRO A 92 2.44 11.23 -2.39
CA PRO A 92 3.30 12.40 -2.51
C PRO A 92 4.56 12.31 -1.65
N ASN A 93 4.40 11.93 -0.37
CA ASN A 93 5.50 11.86 0.58
C ASN A 93 6.39 10.62 0.42
N ASN A 94 5.96 9.63 -0.37
CA ASN A 94 6.73 8.42 -0.71
C ASN A 94 7.40 8.53 -2.10
N SER A 95 7.22 9.63 -2.84
CA SER A 95 7.64 9.78 -4.25
C SER A 95 9.16 9.83 -4.48
N ASP A 96 9.95 10.08 -3.43
CA ASP A 96 11.41 10.07 -3.43
C ASP A 96 12.02 8.73 -3.01
N GLN A 97 11.17 7.80 -2.54
CA GLN A 97 11.62 6.51 -2.04
C GLN A 97 11.96 5.56 -3.19
N ASN A 98 12.94 4.68 -2.98
CA ASN A 98 13.25 3.63 -3.94
C ASN A 98 12.35 2.41 -3.72
N ASN A 99 11.08 2.49 -4.10
CA ASN A 99 10.14 1.37 -4.02
C ASN A 99 9.18 1.32 -5.21
N ILE A 100 8.51 0.17 -5.39
CA ILE A 100 7.62 -0.07 -6.54
C ILE A 100 6.55 1.04 -6.64
N ALA A 101 5.90 1.40 -5.54
CA ALA A 101 4.85 2.43 -5.55
C ALA A 101 5.37 3.85 -5.89
N ALA A 102 6.65 4.12 -5.69
CA ALA A 102 7.27 5.40 -6.07
C ALA A 102 7.79 5.41 -7.52
N ASN A 103 7.96 4.22 -8.12
CA ASN A 103 8.50 3.99 -9.45
C ASN A 103 7.45 3.43 -10.43
N SER A 104 6.17 3.67 -10.14
CA SER A 104 5.02 3.25 -10.93
C SER A 104 4.13 4.46 -11.20
N LYS A 105 3.22 4.35 -12.19
CA LYS A 105 2.16 5.33 -12.39
C LYS A 105 1.33 5.46 -11.12
N ILE A 106 0.74 6.62 -10.89
CA ILE A 106 -0.14 6.85 -9.73
C ILE A 106 -1.24 5.79 -9.66
N GLU A 107 -1.87 5.49 -10.80
CA GLU A 107 -2.95 4.50 -10.89
C GLU A 107 -2.49 3.09 -10.51
N ASP A 108 -1.34 2.67 -11.04
CA ASP A 108 -0.73 1.37 -10.74
C ASP A 108 -0.33 1.27 -9.25
N SER A 109 0.20 2.35 -8.69
CA SER A 109 0.56 2.44 -7.27
C SER A 109 -0.66 2.36 -6.36
N MET A 110 -1.73 3.07 -6.70
CA MET A 110 -3.02 2.99 -5.98
C MET A 110 -3.60 1.57 -6.06
N TYR A 111 -3.58 0.95 -7.24
CA TYR A 111 -4.06 -0.41 -7.45
C TYR A 111 -3.24 -1.43 -6.65
N LEU A 112 -1.91 -1.34 -6.68
CA LEU A 112 -1.03 -2.21 -5.91
C LEU A 112 -1.27 -2.08 -4.40
N ILE A 113 -1.44 -0.86 -3.91
CA ILE A 113 -1.74 -0.61 -2.49
C ILE A 113 -3.09 -1.20 -2.12
N LEU A 114 -4.11 -1.05 -2.97
CA LEU A 114 -5.43 -1.65 -2.76
C LEU A 114 -5.34 -3.19 -2.68
N LEU A 115 -4.66 -3.84 -3.62
CA LEU A 115 -4.48 -5.31 -3.61
C LEU A 115 -3.83 -5.79 -2.31
N ARG A 116 -2.74 -5.14 -1.89
CA ARG A 116 -2.02 -5.49 -0.65
C ARG A 116 -2.85 -5.21 0.59
N ARG A 117 -3.63 -4.11 0.58
CA ARG A 117 -4.61 -3.76 1.62
C ARG A 117 -5.63 -4.87 1.78
N THR A 118 -6.28 -5.28 0.70
CA THR A 118 -7.32 -6.30 0.74
C THR A 118 -6.78 -7.65 1.19
N ALA A 119 -5.63 -8.06 0.68
CA ALA A 119 -5.00 -9.31 1.11
C ALA A 119 -4.61 -9.29 2.60
N GLY A 120 -3.93 -8.22 3.04
CA GLY A 120 -3.49 -8.08 4.43
C GLY A 120 -4.66 -7.99 5.42
N ILE A 121 -5.66 -7.15 5.13
CA ILE A 121 -6.85 -7.03 5.97
C ILE A 121 -7.65 -8.33 5.97
N GLY A 122 -7.76 -9.02 4.83
CA GLY A 122 -8.41 -10.33 4.74
C GLY A 122 -7.77 -11.35 5.68
N LYS A 123 -6.43 -11.44 5.71
CA LYS A 123 -5.70 -12.33 6.61
C LYS A 123 -5.85 -11.91 8.09
N ILE A 124 -5.84 -10.62 8.40
CA ILE A 124 -6.15 -10.13 9.76
C ILE A 124 -7.56 -10.56 10.17
N ARG A 125 -8.58 -10.38 9.31
CA ARG A 125 -9.97 -10.79 9.61
C ARG A 125 -10.06 -12.29 9.91
N GLN A 126 -9.37 -13.13 9.12
CA GLN A 126 -9.30 -14.57 9.34
C GLN A 126 -8.67 -14.90 10.70
N ASN A 127 -7.52 -14.29 11.02
CA ASN A 127 -6.82 -14.53 12.28
C ASN A 127 -7.63 -14.09 13.51
N LEU A 128 -8.41 -13.01 13.38
CA LEU A 128 -9.22 -12.46 14.47
C LEU A 128 -10.64 -13.04 14.54
N GLN A 129 -11.01 -13.93 13.61
CA GLN A 129 -12.37 -14.47 13.54
C GLN A 129 -12.74 -15.24 14.82
N GLY A 130 -13.93 -14.93 15.36
CA GLY A 130 -14.45 -15.58 16.56
C GLY A 130 -13.70 -15.24 17.86
N THR A 131 -12.71 -14.34 17.82
CA THR A 131 -12.04 -13.84 19.03
C THR A 131 -12.94 -12.85 19.78
N LYS A 132 -12.83 -12.83 21.11
CA LYS A 132 -13.62 -11.96 21.99
C LYS A 132 -12.73 -11.36 23.08
N GLY A 133 -13.14 -10.20 23.61
CA GLY A 133 -12.42 -9.50 24.68
C GLY A 133 -11.65 -8.27 24.18
N PRO A 134 -10.92 -7.60 25.08
CA PRO A 134 -10.15 -6.40 24.73
C PRO A 134 -9.01 -6.75 23.77
N VAL A 135 -8.81 -5.89 22.77
CA VAL A 135 -7.65 -5.93 21.87
C VAL A 135 -6.53 -5.14 22.52
N LYS A 136 -5.37 -5.77 22.71
CA LYS A 136 -4.18 -5.13 23.26
C LYS A 136 -2.96 -5.52 22.44
N VAL A 137 -2.32 -4.53 21.83
CA VAL A 137 -1.02 -4.71 21.19
C VAL A 137 0.02 -4.91 22.29
N LEU A 138 0.77 -6.01 22.22
CA LEU A 138 1.88 -6.25 23.14
C LEU A 138 3.05 -5.31 22.80
N PRO A 139 3.95 -5.03 23.76
CA PRO A 139 5.03 -4.07 23.56
C PRO A 139 5.82 -4.35 22.28
N LEU A 140 5.88 -3.34 21.41
CA LEU A 140 6.67 -3.39 20.19
C LEU A 140 8.16 -3.26 20.53
N VAL A 141 9.02 -3.85 19.69
CA VAL A 141 10.48 -3.69 19.81
C VAL A 141 10.84 -2.22 19.63
N ARG A 142 11.61 -1.68 20.59
CA ARG A 142 12.13 -0.31 20.58
C ARG A 142 13.66 -0.32 20.45
N PRO A 143 14.27 0.68 19.80
CA PRO A 143 13.63 1.83 19.15
C PRO A 143 12.85 1.43 17.89
N TYR A 144 11.86 2.25 17.51
CA TYR A 144 11.10 2.01 16.29
C TYR A 144 11.97 2.14 15.05
N ASN A 145 11.73 1.28 14.05
CA ASN A 145 12.29 1.47 12.72
C ASN A 145 11.50 2.58 12.00
N ILE A 146 12.07 3.78 11.95
CA ILE A 146 11.44 4.94 11.33
C ILE A 146 12.11 5.24 9.99
N ARG A 147 11.35 5.07 8.91
CA ARG A 147 11.70 5.54 7.58
C ARG A 147 11.24 6.98 7.42
N LYS A 148 12.19 7.89 7.17
CA LYS A 148 11.86 9.28 6.86
C LYS A 148 11.20 9.36 5.48
N LEU A 149 10.00 9.92 5.44
CA LEU A 149 9.33 10.38 4.23
C LEU A 149 9.53 11.90 4.13
N ILE A 150 9.08 12.55 3.05
CA ILE A 150 9.36 13.98 2.81
C ILE A 150 8.90 14.86 3.99
N ASN A 151 7.59 14.96 4.26
CA ASN A 151 7.02 15.73 5.37
C ASN A 151 6.32 14.86 6.44
N LEU A 152 6.60 13.55 6.42
CA LEU A 152 6.01 12.56 7.33
C LEU A 152 7.11 11.66 7.91
N ASN A 153 6.79 10.98 9.00
CA ASN A 153 7.59 9.85 9.47
C ASN A 153 6.82 8.55 9.21
N GLY A 154 7.48 7.55 8.65
CA GLY A 154 6.92 6.23 8.40
C GLY A 154 7.47 5.21 9.38
N TYR A 155 6.66 4.75 10.33
CA TYR A 155 7.00 3.70 11.27
C TYR A 155 6.81 2.35 10.58
N VAL A 156 7.91 1.67 10.28
CA VAL A 156 7.91 0.35 9.64
C VAL A 156 7.53 -0.67 10.69
N ILE A 157 6.41 -1.35 10.45
CA ILE A 157 5.87 -2.35 11.37
C ILE A 157 6.25 -3.74 10.83
N GLY A 158 6.97 -4.49 11.66
CA GLY A 158 7.30 -5.90 11.41
C GLY A 158 6.22 -6.81 11.99
N GLU A 159 6.64 -8.00 12.40
CA GLU A 159 5.76 -8.87 13.20
C GLU A 159 5.56 -8.31 14.61
N PHE A 160 4.35 -8.48 15.15
CA PHE A 160 4.06 -8.18 16.54
C PHE A 160 2.95 -9.08 17.07
N ASP A 161 2.93 -9.24 18.39
CA ASP A 161 1.91 -10.05 19.05
C ASP A 161 0.76 -9.16 19.55
N LEU A 162 -0.46 -9.64 19.30
CA LEU A 162 -1.71 -9.05 19.72
C LEU A 162 -2.38 -9.96 20.75
N GLN A 163 -2.70 -9.44 21.92
CA GLN A 163 -3.53 -10.12 22.90
C GLN A 163 -5.00 -9.77 22.68
N VAL A 164 -5.85 -10.80 22.52
CA VAL A 164 -7.31 -10.68 22.45
C VAL A 164 -7.95 -11.61 23.47
N GLY A 165 -8.41 -11.06 24.58
CA GLY A 165 -8.82 -11.86 25.73
C GLY A 165 -7.65 -12.71 26.24
N SER A 166 -7.80 -14.04 26.21
CA SER A 166 -6.75 -14.99 26.60
C SER A 166 -5.88 -15.49 25.44
N LYS A 167 -6.18 -15.10 24.20
CA LYS A 167 -5.42 -15.54 23.01
C LYS A 167 -4.35 -14.53 22.66
N THR A 168 -3.17 -15.04 22.29
CA THR A 168 -2.12 -14.26 21.63
C THR A 168 -2.10 -14.63 20.16
N ILE A 169 -2.12 -13.62 19.29
CA ILE A 169 -2.21 -13.76 17.85
C ILE A 169 -1.08 -12.94 17.25
N ARG A 170 -0.26 -13.56 16.39
CA ARG A 170 0.77 -12.85 15.65
C ARG A 170 0.17 -12.13 14.46
N ILE A 171 0.54 -10.87 14.28
CA ILE A 171 0.14 -10.03 13.15
C ILE A 171 1.40 -9.59 12.42
N GLU A 172 1.40 -9.77 11.11
CA GLU A 172 2.49 -9.37 10.23
C GLU A 172 2.00 -8.40 9.14
N GLU A 173 0.68 -8.25 9.03
CA GLU A 173 0.06 -7.69 7.83
C GLU A 173 0.06 -6.16 7.79
N ILE A 174 0.22 -5.49 8.94
CA ILE A 174 0.37 -4.04 8.99
C ILE A 174 1.85 -3.71 8.76
N LYS A 175 2.16 -2.95 7.69
CA LYS A 175 3.54 -2.70 7.27
C LYS A 175 4.03 -1.29 7.56
N LEU A 176 3.13 -0.31 7.63
CA LEU A 176 3.49 1.09 7.87
C LEU A 176 2.40 1.85 8.63
N ILE A 177 2.83 2.59 9.63
CA ILE A 177 2.07 3.69 10.25
C ILE A 177 2.73 5.01 9.85
N ILE A 178 1.95 5.96 9.34
CA ILE A 178 2.45 7.31 9.12
C ILE A 178 2.23 8.16 10.36
N GLU A 179 3.15 9.08 10.60
CA GLU A 179 3.05 10.10 11.62
C GLU A 179 3.26 11.50 11.03
N HIS A 180 2.42 12.42 11.49
CA HIS A 180 2.56 13.83 11.21
C HIS A 180 2.10 14.65 12.42
N LYS A 181 2.99 15.46 13.00
CA LYS A 181 2.69 16.32 14.16
C LYS A 181 2.02 15.55 15.31
N ASN A 182 2.58 14.38 15.66
CA ASN A 182 2.07 13.46 16.70
C ASN A 182 0.69 12.84 16.40
N GLN A 183 0.23 12.87 15.14
CA GLN A 183 -0.93 12.11 14.68
C GLN A 183 -0.46 10.85 13.97
N PHE A 184 -0.92 9.68 14.43
CA PHE A 184 -0.51 8.37 13.92
C PHE A 184 -1.67 7.67 13.21
N LYS A 185 -1.43 7.07 12.05
CA LYS A 185 -2.45 6.31 11.30
C LYS A 185 -1.86 5.15 10.52
N VAL A 186 -2.54 3.99 10.55
CA VAL A 186 -2.14 2.80 9.77
C VAL A 186 -2.39 3.08 8.29
N CYS A 187 -1.36 2.93 7.45
CA CYS A 187 -1.44 3.42 6.08
C CYS A 187 -1.19 2.35 5.03
N THR A 188 -0.35 1.35 5.32
CA THR A 188 -0.08 0.26 4.37
C THR A 188 -0.16 -1.10 5.03
N TYR A 189 -0.67 -2.06 4.27
CA TYR A 189 -0.72 -3.48 4.62
C TYR A 189 0.06 -4.30 3.59
N GLY A 190 0.30 -5.56 3.91
CA GLY A 190 0.86 -6.53 2.98
C GLY A 190 0.83 -7.94 3.56
N THR A 191 0.96 -8.93 2.71
CA THR A 191 1.14 -10.34 3.09
C THR A 191 2.61 -10.69 3.16
#